data_AF-A0A1H8U5T7-F1
#
_entry.id   AF-A0A1H8U5T7-F1
#
_cell.length_a   1.000
_cell.length_b   1.000
_cell.length_c   1.000
_cell.angle_alpha   90.00
_cell.angle_beta   90.00
_cell.angle_gamma   90.00
#
_symmetry.space_group_name_H-M   'P 1'
#
loop_
_entity.id
_entity.type
_entity.pdbx_description
1 polymer ?
#
loop_
_entity_poly.entity_id
_entity_poly.type
_entity_poly.pdbx_seq_one_letter_code
_entity_poly.pdbx_strand_id
1 'polypeptide(L)'
;MKKGYYRVIVIVALLCLLVSCRSGSDSSAQMNGHGNHDIVSITLDCADLCIHHEKQQLAEMKFTRSEDIQIFLDASGKAKEIMGELDYGVYFYMNVRFSDGSDNRYVLNVDRDAGSTGLLVNVADSGRGFSIPERETALLRELIYTQSK
;
A
#
# COMPACT_ATOMS: atom_id res chain seq x y z
N MET A 1 -46.19 38.91 25.16
CA MET A 1 -44.84 39.01 24.60
C MET A 1 -44.16 37.63 24.58
N LYS A 2 -44.37 36.80 23.55
CA LYS A 2 -43.64 35.51 23.37
C LYS A 2 -43.41 35.15 21.89
N LYS A 3 -43.41 36.14 20.98
CA LYS A 3 -43.19 35.93 19.53
C LYS A 3 -41.72 35.97 19.09
N GLY A 4 -40.78 36.26 20.01
CA GLY A 4 -39.34 36.35 19.72
C GLY A 4 -38.57 35.04 19.85
N TYR A 5 -39.02 34.10 20.68
CA TYR A 5 -38.27 32.86 20.97
C TYR A 5 -38.29 31.84 19.83
N TYR A 6 -39.35 31.81 19.02
CA TYR A 6 -39.46 30.85 17.91
C TYR A 6 -38.46 31.14 16.77
N ARG A 7 -38.07 32.42 16.56
CA ARG A 7 -37.10 32.78 15.52
C ARG A 7 -35.66 32.41 15.89
N VAL A 8 -35.31 32.44 17.18
CA VAL A 8 -33.97 32.09 17.64
C VAL A 8 -33.75 30.57 17.64
N ILE A 9 -34.78 29.78 17.98
CA ILE A 9 -34.67 28.31 18.01
C ILE A 9 -34.51 27.71 16.60
N VAL A 10 -35.18 28.27 15.60
CA VAL A 10 -35.06 27.79 14.20
C VAL A 10 -33.67 28.06 13.61
N ILE A 11 -32.99 29.13 14.04
CA ILE A 11 -31.64 29.47 13.53
C ILE A 11 -30.56 28.56 14.15
N VAL A 12 -30.71 28.16 15.42
CA VAL A 12 -29.73 27.27 16.07
C VAL A 12 -29.82 25.83 15.55
N ALA A 13 -31.03 25.36 15.19
CA ALA A 13 -31.20 24.02 14.61
C ALA A 13 -30.62 23.89 13.17
N LEU A 14 -30.47 25.01 12.44
CA LEU A 14 -29.94 25.00 11.08
C LEU A 14 -28.41 24.93 11.01
N LEU A 15 -27.70 25.22 12.12
CA LEU A 15 -26.23 25.27 12.15
C LEU A 15 -25.55 23.92 12.46
N CYS A 16 -26.30 22.90 12.90
CA CYS A 16 -25.74 21.57 13.16
C CYS A 16 -25.71 20.65 11.93
N LEU A 17 -26.32 21.04 10.80
CA LEU A 17 -26.35 20.23 9.57
C LEU A 17 -25.11 20.40 8.67
N LEU A 18 -24.15 21.24 9.04
CA LEU A 18 -22.89 21.39 8.28
C LEU A 18 -21.71 20.62 8.89
N VAL A 19 -21.93 19.86 9.97
CA VAL A 19 -20.98 18.85 10.41
C VAL A 19 -21.22 17.59 9.56
N SER A 20 -20.86 17.69 8.28
CA SER A 20 -20.60 16.51 7.47
C SER A 20 -19.44 15.78 8.14
N CYS A 21 -19.77 14.72 8.87
CA CYS A 21 -18.83 13.68 9.26
C CYS A 21 -18.13 13.23 7.97
N ARG A 22 -16.91 13.71 7.72
CA ARG A 22 -16.00 13.06 6.79
C ARG A 22 -15.69 11.71 7.42
N SER A 23 -16.45 10.69 7.04
CA SER A 23 -16.02 9.31 7.17
C SER A 23 -14.61 9.26 6.60
N GLY A 24 -13.62 8.94 7.44
CA GLY A 24 -12.27 8.69 6.98
C GLY A 24 -12.35 7.56 5.97
N SER A 25 -12.15 7.89 4.69
CA SER A 25 -11.94 6.87 3.68
C SER A 25 -10.61 6.22 4.02
N ASP A 26 -10.64 4.99 4.51
CA ASP A 26 -9.44 4.16 4.64
C ASP A 26 -8.91 3.91 3.23
N SER A 27 -7.99 4.76 2.75
CA SER A 27 -7.30 4.57 1.49
C SER A 27 -6.37 3.36 1.62
N SER A 28 -6.73 2.26 0.98
CA SER A 28 -5.87 1.07 0.83
C SER A 28 -5.02 1.17 -0.45
N ALA A 29 -3.83 0.57 -0.45
CA ALA A 29 -2.86 0.61 -1.55
C ALA A 29 -3.20 -0.30 -2.75
N GLN A 30 -4.48 -0.70 -2.92
CA GLN A 30 -4.91 -1.82 -3.76
C GLN A 30 -4.14 -1.93 -5.07
N MET A 31 -3.41 -3.05 -5.24
CA MET A 31 -2.70 -3.38 -6.48
C MET A 31 -3.61 -4.01 -7.55
N ASN A 32 -4.92 -4.04 -7.30
CA ASN A 32 -5.89 -4.60 -8.23
C ASN A 32 -5.90 -3.79 -9.54
N GLY A 33 -5.88 -4.49 -10.67
CA GLY A 33 -5.90 -3.89 -11.99
C GLY A 33 -7.06 -2.91 -12.14
N HIS A 34 -6.79 -1.76 -12.75
CA HIS A 34 -7.85 -0.83 -13.13
C HIS A 34 -8.57 -1.42 -14.35
N GLY A 35 -9.52 -2.32 -14.11
CA GLY A 35 -10.12 -3.18 -15.14
C GLY A 35 -10.07 -4.64 -14.71
N ASN A 36 -10.88 -5.50 -15.33
CA ASN A 36 -11.06 -6.91 -14.97
C ASN A 36 -9.85 -7.78 -15.39
N HIS A 37 -8.63 -7.29 -15.19
CA HIS A 37 -7.38 -7.87 -15.66
C HIS A 37 -6.63 -8.52 -14.50
N ASP A 38 -6.44 -9.83 -14.59
CA ASP A 38 -5.69 -10.61 -13.61
C ASP A 38 -4.19 -10.26 -13.63
N ILE A 39 -3.56 -10.27 -12.45
CA ILE A 39 -2.10 -10.21 -12.33
C ILE A 39 -1.52 -11.54 -12.78
N VAL A 40 -0.59 -11.51 -13.73
CA VAL A 40 0.05 -12.72 -14.28
C VAL A 40 1.47 -12.93 -13.74
N SER A 41 2.16 -11.87 -13.34
CA SER A 41 3.44 -12.00 -12.65
C SER A 41 3.80 -10.78 -11.82
N ILE A 42 4.55 -11.01 -10.76
CA ILE A 42 5.21 -9.98 -9.97
C ILE A 42 6.71 -10.22 -10.04
N THR A 43 7.47 -9.20 -10.39
CA THR A 43 8.94 -9.22 -10.39
C THR A 43 9.46 -8.24 -9.36
N LEU A 44 10.48 -8.65 -8.59
CA LEU A 44 11.22 -7.78 -7.68
C LEU A 44 12.67 -7.62 -8.15
N ASP A 45 13.06 -6.37 -8.37
CA ASP A 45 14.42 -5.95 -8.64
C ASP A 45 15.05 -5.38 -7.37
N CYS A 46 16.18 -5.94 -6.96
CA CYS A 46 16.97 -5.46 -5.83
C CYS A 46 17.53 -4.06 -6.14
N ALA A 47 17.15 -3.07 -5.32
CA ALA A 47 17.64 -1.69 -5.39
C ALA A 47 18.77 -1.45 -4.37
N ASP A 48 19.19 -0.20 -4.19
CA ASP A 48 20.39 0.17 -3.42
C ASP A 48 20.41 -0.40 -2.00
N LEU A 49 19.31 -0.30 -1.23
CA LEU A 49 19.29 -0.82 0.14
C LEU A 49 19.37 -2.35 0.16
N CYS A 50 18.72 -3.02 -0.79
CA CYS A 50 18.82 -4.47 -0.92
C CYS A 50 20.28 -4.86 -1.27
N ILE A 51 20.92 -4.21 -2.24
CA ILE A 51 22.31 -4.51 -2.64
C ILE A 51 23.29 -4.32 -1.47
N HIS A 52 23.09 -3.28 -0.66
CA HIS A 52 23.99 -2.97 0.45
C HIS A 52 23.78 -3.84 1.69
N HIS A 53 22.53 -4.22 1.99
CA HIS A 53 22.21 -5.00 3.18
C HIS A 53 22.24 -6.52 2.91
N GLU A 54 22.00 -6.94 1.67
CA GLU A 54 21.99 -8.34 1.27
C GLU A 54 23.38 -8.74 0.78
N LYS A 55 24.10 -9.52 1.61
CA LYS A 55 25.44 -10.05 1.28
C LYS A 55 25.47 -10.95 0.04
N GLN A 56 24.30 -11.38 -0.44
CA GLN A 56 24.12 -12.11 -1.68
C GLN A 56 23.18 -11.29 -2.56
N GLN A 57 23.57 -11.05 -3.82
CA GLN A 57 22.67 -10.45 -4.80
C GLN A 57 21.47 -11.36 -4.92
N LEU A 58 20.31 -10.90 -4.44
CA LEU A 58 19.04 -11.52 -4.76
C LEU A 58 18.90 -11.42 -6.28
N ALA A 59 19.01 -12.55 -6.97
CA ALA A 59 18.67 -12.63 -8.39
C ALA A 59 17.24 -12.10 -8.57
N GLU A 60 16.93 -11.52 -9.73
CA GLU A 60 15.58 -11.06 -10.08
C GLU A 60 14.54 -12.11 -9.63
N MET A 61 13.68 -11.73 -8.68
CA MET A 61 12.70 -12.66 -8.11
C MET A 61 11.40 -12.51 -8.88
N LYS A 62 11.03 -13.57 -9.61
CA LYS A 62 9.78 -13.61 -10.37
C LYS A 62 8.78 -14.57 -9.73
N PHE A 63 7.60 -14.05 -9.40
CA PHE A 63 6.49 -14.78 -8.82
C PHE A 63 5.36 -14.90 -9.85
N THR A 64 5.00 -16.13 -10.18
CA THR A 64 3.92 -16.45 -11.15
C THR A 64 2.86 -17.38 -10.57
N ARG A 65 3.12 -17.98 -9.40
CA ARG A 65 2.16 -18.86 -8.74
C ARG A 65 1.06 -18.04 -8.10
N SER A 66 -0.17 -18.52 -8.20
CA SER A 66 -1.34 -17.80 -7.70
C SER A 66 -1.27 -17.58 -6.19
N GLU A 67 -0.76 -18.55 -5.43
CA GLU A 67 -0.58 -18.44 -3.98
C GLU A 67 0.44 -17.35 -3.59
N ASP A 68 1.51 -17.18 -4.37
CA ASP A 68 2.52 -16.16 -4.12
C ASP A 68 1.96 -14.77 -4.44
N ILE A 69 1.30 -14.63 -5.60
CA ILE A 69 0.64 -13.37 -6.01
C ILE A 69 -0.41 -12.94 -4.99
N GLN A 70 -1.15 -13.90 -4.42
CA GLN A 70 -2.15 -13.59 -3.40
C GLN A 70 -1.54 -12.97 -2.15
N ILE A 71 -0.32 -13.34 -1.76
CA ILE A 71 0.38 -12.74 -0.60
C ILE A 71 0.62 -11.24 -0.85
N PHE A 72 1.05 -10.86 -2.06
CA PHE A 72 1.23 -9.45 -2.44
C PHE A 72 -0.10 -8.68 -2.44
N LEU A 73 -1.15 -9.27 -3.03
CA LEU A 73 -2.48 -8.67 -3.06
C LEU A 73 -3.01 -8.43 -1.64
N ASP A 74 -2.95 -9.43 -0.78
CA ASP A 74 -3.36 -9.35 0.62
C ASP A 74 -2.61 -8.27 1.39
N ALA A 75 -1.30 -8.16 1.17
CA ALA A 75 -0.47 -7.15 1.81
C ALA A 75 -0.88 -5.74 1.37
N SER A 76 -1.08 -5.50 0.07
CA SER A 76 -1.54 -4.19 -0.42
C SER A 76 -2.95 -3.83 0.04
N GLY A 77 -3.86 -4.81 0.07
CA GLY A 77 -5.25 -4.60 0.48
C GLY A 77 -5.38 -4.21 1.95
N LYS A 78 -4.41 -4.60 2.79
CA LYS A 78 -4.36 -4.26 4.22
C LYS A 78 -3.42 -3.10 4.55
N ALA A 79 -2.68 -2.60 3.55
CA ALA A 79 -1.80 -1.47 3.73
C ALA A 79 -2.60 -0.19 3.99
N LYS A 80 -2.07 0.67 4.86
CA LYS A 80 -2.73 1.91 5.29
C LYS A 80 -1.93 3.11 4.81
N GLU A 81 -2.63 4.10 4.27
CA GLU A 81 -2.00 5.34 3.82
C GLU A 81 -1.22 6.02 4.96
N ILE A 82 0.02 6.42 4.66
CA ILE A 82 0.89 7.18 5.54
C ILE A 82 0.60 8.66 5.31
N MET A 83 0.29 9.38 6.38
CA MET A 83 0.05 10.81 6.33
C MET A 83 1.36 11.59 6.42
N GLY A 84 1.54 12.59 5.55
CA GLY A 84 2.68 13.50 5.58
C GLY A 84 3.72 13.20 4.49
N GLU A 85 4.90 13.81 4.64
CA GLU A 85 6.02 13.59 3.71
C GLU A 85 6.64 12.21 3.91
N LEU A 86 7.10 11.61 2.81
CA LEU A 86 7.76 10.32 2.80
C LEU A 86 9.26 10.54 2.60
N ASP A 87 10.06 10.07 3.55
CA ASP A 87 11.51 9.97 3.44
C ASP A 87 11.90 8.50 3.60
N TYR A 88 12.29 7.86 2.49
CA TYR A 88 12.57 6.43 2.45
C TYR A 88 13.63 6.13 1.39
N GLY A 89 14.53 5.18 1.68
CA GLY A 89 15.34 4.51 0.67
C GLY A 89 14.58 3.35 0.02
N VAL A 90 15.18 2.69 -0.97
CA VAL A 90 14.50 1.65 -1.77
C VAL A 90 15.19 0.30 -1.59
N TYR A 91 14.43 -0.71 -1.13
CA TYR A 91 14.86 -2.11 -1.12
C TYR A 91 14.55 -2.79 -2.45
N PHE A 92 13.30 -2.73 -2.91
CA PHE A 92 12.89 -3.37 -4.14
C PHE A 92 12.09 -2.43 -5.04
N TYR A 93 12.37 -2.49 -6.34
CA TYR A 93 11.39 -2.09 -7.35
C TYR A 93 10.53 -3.31 -7.69
N MET A 94 9.23 -3.19 -7.49
CA MET A 94 8.26 -4.22 -7.81
C MET A 94 7.55 -3.88 -9.12
N ASN A 95 7.59 -4.79 -10.09
CA ASN A 95 6.85 -4.70 -11.33
C ASN A 95 5.69 -5.71 -11.29
N VAL A 96 4.46 -5.21 -11.49
CA VAL A 96 3.24 -6.01 -11.55
C VAL A 96 2.74 -6.03 -12.99
N ARG A 97 2.84 -7.20 -13.63
CA ARG A 97 2.36 -7.44 -15.00
C ARG A 97 0.94 -7.98 -14.98
N PHE A 98 0.08 -7.38 -15.78
CA PHE A 98 -1.32 -7.80 -15.97
C PHE A 98 -1.49 -8.62 -17.25
N SER A 99 -2.59 -9.37 -17.32
CA SER A 99 -2.94 -10.24 -18.45
C SER A 99 -3.20 -9.49 -19.76
N ASP A 100 -3.55 -8.20 -19.70
CA ASP A 100 -3.68 -7.33 -20.87
C ASP A 100 -2.35 -6.80 -21.40
N GLY A 101 -1.24 -7.14 -20.72
CA GLY A 101 0.12 -6.70 -21.08
C GLY A 101 0.55 -5.37 -20.46
N SER A 102 -0.32 -4.70 -19.69
CA SER A 102 0.04 -3.51 -18.93
C SER A 102 0.92 -3.85 -17.73
N ASP A 103 1.71 -2.86 -17.28
CA ASP A 103 2.64 -2.99 -16.16
C ASP A 103 2.45 -1.81 -15.18
N ASN A 104 2.37 -2.11 -13.89
CA ASN A 104 2.48 -1.12 -12.82
C ASN A 104 3.78 -1.28 -12.05
N ARG A 105 4.41 -0.17 -11.65
CA ARG A 105 5.66 -0.17 -10.89
C ARG A 105 5.46 0.43 -9.50
N TYR A 106 5.99 -0.26 -8.50
CA TYR A 106 5.95 0.13 -7.11
C TYR A 106 7.34 0.11 -6.50
N VAL A 107 7.56 0.92 -5.46
CA VAL A 107 8.59 0.65 -4.47
C VAL A 107 7.98 -0.26 -3.41
N LEU A 108 8.64 -1.37 -3.14
CA LEU A 108 8.32 -2.27 -2.03
C LEU A 108 9.52 -2.32 -1.09
N ASN A 109 9.35 -1.84 0.14
CA ASN A 109 10.34 -2.05 1.18
C ASN A 109 9.84 -3.10 2.18
N VAL A 110 10.56 -4.20 2.21
CA VAL A 110 10.43 -5.27 3.19
C VAL A 110 11.85 -5.65 3.55
N ASP A 111 12.31 -5.27 4.73
CA ASP A 111 13.62 -5.68 5.24
C ASP A 111 13.56 -7.10 5.84
N ARG A 112 14.71 -7.62 6.26
CA ARG A 112 14.81 -8.92 6.95
C ARG A 112 14.46 -8.89 8.43
N ASP A 113 14.29 -7.70 9.02
CA ASP A 113 14.15 -7.56 10.45
C ASP A 113 12.75 -8.00 10.88
N ALA A 114 12.68 -8.92 11.84
CA ALA A 114 11.41 -9.36 12.39
C ALA A 114 10.74 -8.20 13.15
N GLY A 115 9.41 -8.12 13.07
CA GLY A 115 8.63 -7.07 13.73
C GLY A 115 8.53 -5.75 12.95
N SER A 116 9.20 -5.59 11.81
CA SER A 116 9.07 -4.39 10.99
C SER A 116 7.79 -4.40 10.14
N THR A 117 7.22 -3.21 9.95
CA THR A 117 6.19 -2.93 8.94
C THR A 117 6.82 -2.67 7.58
N GLY A 118 6.15 -3.05 6.51
CA GLY A 118 6.59 -2.77 5.15
C GLY A 118 6.12 -1.41 4.63
N LEU A 119 6.68 -1.00 3.50
CA LEU A 119 6.26 0.19 2.77
C LEU A 119 5.93 -0.19 1.33
N LEU A 120 4.80 0.30 0.83
CA LEU A 120 4.40 0.22 -0.58
C LEU A 120 4.13 1.62 -1.11
N VAL A 121 4.77 1.98 -2.22
CA VAL A 121 4.58 3.26 -2.90
C VAL A 121 4.37 3.01 -4.38
N ASN A 122 3.34 3.59 -4.99
CA ASN A 122 3.21 3.56 -6.45
C ASN A 122 4.19 4.58 -7.06
N VAL A 123 5.04 4.15 -7.99
CA VAL A 123 6.02 5.05 -8.61
C VAL A 123 5.34 6.19 -9.40
N ALA A 124 4.16 5.94 -9.96
CA ALA A 124 3.37 6.95 -10.66
C ALA A 124 2.70 7.97 -9.72
N ASP A 125 2.60 7.66 -8.41
CA ASP A 125 2.02 8.52 -7.36
C ASP A 125 2.94 8.50 -6.13
N SER A 126 4.21 8.84 -6.35
CA SER A 126 5.28 8.67 -5.36
C SER A 126 5.17 9.55 -4.12
N GLY A 127 4.27 10.54 -4.14
CA GLY A 127 3.91 11.36 -2.98
C GLY A 127 2.98 10.65 -1.99
N ARG A 128 2.46 9.45 -2.33
CA ARG A 128 1.54 8.70 -1.48
C ARG A 128 2.07 7.29 -1.21
N GLY A 129 2.25 6.99 0.06
CA GLY A 129 2.86 5.76 0.54
C GLY A 129 1.92 5.05 1.48
N PHE A 130 2.06 3.74 1.57
CA PHE A 130 1.22 2.89 2.38
C PHE A 130 2.06 1.98 3.25
N SER A 131 1.79 1.98 4.56
CA SER A 131 2.41 1.08 5.51
C SER A 131 1.71 -0.26 5.47
N ILE A 132 2.45 -1.32 5.18
CA ILE A 132 1.98 -2.70 5.25
C ILE A 132 2.13 -3.16 6.71
N PRO A 133 1.07 -3.68 7.36
CA PRO A 133 1.16 -4.11 8.74
C PRO A 133 2.12 -5.29 8.93
N GLU A 134 2.70 -5.41 10.12
CA GLU A 134 3.76 -6.37 10.47
C GLU A 134 3.45 -7.81 10.03
N ARG A 135 2.22 -8.27 10.23
CA ARG A 135 1.80 -9.64 9.89
C ARG A 135 1.92 -9.91 8.39
N GLU A 136 1.41 -9.01 7.57
CA GLU A 136 1.50 -9.10 6.10
C GLU A 136 2.94 -8.92 5.63
N THR A 137 3.69 -8.03 6.26
CA THR A 137 5.13 -7.87 6.00
C THR A 137 5.91 -9.15 6.32
N ALA A 138 5.56 -9.87 7.38
CA ALA A 138 6.18 -11.16 7.70
C ALA A 138 5.95 -12.21 6.63
N LEU A 139 4.74 -12.29 6.06
CA LEU A 139 4.45 -13.21 4.95
C LEU A 139 5.24 -12.84 3.69
N LEU A 140 5.32 -11.54 3.36
CA LEU A 140 6.16 -11.06 2.26
C LEU A 140 7.63 -11.38 2.48
N ARG A 141 8.13 -11.13 3.69
CA ARG A 141 9.53 -11.41 4.07
C ARG A 141 9.85 -12.89 3.92
N GLU A 142 8.98 -13.77 4.43
CA GLU A 142 9.15 -15.22 4.28
C GLU A 142 9.21 -15.61 2.80
N LEU A 143 8.29 -15.11 1.98
CA LEU A 143 8.27 -15.39 0.55
C LEU A 143 9.53 -14.89 -0.17
N ILE A 144 9.93 -13.65 0.05
CA ILE A 144 11.06 -12.99 -0.63
C ILE A 144 12.39 -13.65 -0.25
N TYR A 145 12.60 -13.91 1.03
CA TYR A 145 13.91 -14.26 1.55
C TYR A 145 14.12 -15.77 1.78
N THR A 146 13.07 -16.59 1.63
CA THR A 146 13.20 -18.06 1.64
C THR A 146 13.43 -18.60 0.23
N GLN A 147 12.90 -17.94 -0.80
CA GLN A 147 13.15 -18.28 -2.21
C GLN A 147 14.58 -17.94 -2.67
N SER A 148 15.36 -17.21 -1.85
CA SER A 148 16.74 -16.84 -2.14
C SER A 148 17.81 -17.83 -1.67
N LYS A 149 17.41 -19.03 -1.25
CA LYS A 149 18.33 -20.10 -0.81
C LYS A 149 18.71 -21.04 -1.93
#